data_AF-A0A6M0GFS6-F1
#
_entry.id   AF-A0A6M0GFS6-F1
#
_cell.length_a   1.000
_cell.length_b   1.000
_cell.length_c   1.000
_cell.angle_alpha   90.00
_cell.angle_beta   90.00
_cell.angle_gamma   90.00
#
_symmetry.space_group_name_H-M   'P 1'
#
loop_
_entity.id
_entity.type
_entity.pdbx_description
1 polymer ?
#
loop_
_entity_poly.entity_id
_entity_poly.type
_entity_poly.pdbx_seq_one_letter_code
_entity_poly.pdbx_strand_id
1 'polypeptide(L)'
;MKLLDYQAKWQDLEKSTNPFAIMTMAHLTTMMTRNQPQMRQQGKWDLIRKLLEKGYHQEDIRKLFRVVDWMMTLPEELQQSFEEQLNRSDEVILEWKK
;
A
#
# COMPACT_ATOMS: atom_id res chain seq x y z
N MET A 1 24.08 8.24 -6.81
CA MET A 1 23.78 6.98 -6.08
C MET A 1 22.39 7.08 -5.47
N LYS A 2 21.30 6.77 -6.19
CA LYS A 2 19.94 6.82 -5.61
C LYS A 2 18.92 5.81 -6.16
N LEU A 3 19.09 5.26 -7.37
CA LEU A 3 18.10 4.32 -7.94
C LEU A 3 18.37 2.85 -7.58
N LEU A 4 19.62 2.39 -7.70
CA LEU A 4 20.00 1.00 -7.40
C LEU A 4 19.86 0.69 -5.90
N ASP A 5 20.25 1.63 -5.05
CA ASP A 5 20.12 1.51 -3.59
C ASP A 5 18.63 1.43 -3.18
N TYR A 6 17.77 2.13 -3.91
CA TYR A 6 16.32 2.10 -3.70
C TYR A 6 15.73 0.75 -4.10
N GLN A 7 16.12 0.22 -5.26
CA GLN A 7 15.62 -1.05 -5.76
C GLN A 7 16.05 -2.23 -4.86
N ALA A 8 17.30 -2.24 -4.41
CA ALA A 8 17.79 -3.23 -3.45
C ALA A 8 17.01 -3.16 -2.13
N LYS A 9 16.85 -1.94 -1.57
CA LYS A 9 16.07 -1.72 -0.35
C LYS A 9 14.60 -2.12 -0.52
N TRP A 10 14.01 -1.88 -1.69
CA TRP A 10 12.63 -2.27 -1.98
C TRP A 10 12.46 -3.79 -1.98
N GLN A 11 13.36 -4.52 -2.64
CA GLN A 11 13.35 -5.98 -2.66
C GLN A 11 13.49 -6.58 -1.26
N ASP A 12 14.32 -5.99 -0.40
CA ASP A 12 14.48 -6.43 0.99
C ASP A 12 13.23 -6.18 1.83
N LEU A 13 12.58 -5.02 1.66
CA LEU A 13 11.31 -4.68 2.33
C LEU A 13 10.16 -5.58 1.87
N GLU A 14 10.12 -5.94 0.58
CA GLU A 14 9.12 -6.86 0.04
C GLU A 14 9.25 -8.28 0.63
N LYS A 15 10.46 -8.75 0.93
CA LYS A 15 10.68 -10.06 1.55
C LYS A 15 10.45 -10.07 3.06
N SER A 16 10.52 -8.91 3.70
CA SER A 16 10.38 -8.80 5.16
C SER A 16 8.95 -9.00 5.63
N THR A 17 8.75 -9.84 6.65
CA THR A 17 7.47 -10.00 7.37
C THR A 17 7.30 -8.96 8.47
N ASN A 18 8.22 -8.00 8.59
CA ASN A 18 8.11 -6.94 9.56
C ASN A 18 7.05 -5.91 9.12
N PRO A 19 6.04 -5.58 9.96
CA PRO A 19 5.04 -4.55 9.68
C PRO A 19 5.64 -3.18 9.29
N PHE A 20 6.80 -2.83 9.85
CA PHE A 20 7.53 -1.60 9.50
C PHE A 20 8.01 -1.57 8.05
N ALA A 21 8.13 -2.74 7.40
CA ALA A 21 8.49 -2.80 5.99
C ALA A 21 7.40 -2.21 5.11
N ILE A 22 6.12 -2.53 5.37
CA ILE A 22 4.96 -1.93 4.69
C ILE A 22 4.94 -0.42 4.91
N MET A 23 5.14 0.03 6.16
CA MET A 23 5.18 1.46 6.48
C MET A 23 6.30 2.19 5.75
N THR A 24 7.48 1.59 5.67
CA THR A 24 8.63 2.16 4.96
C THR A 24 8.35 2.25 3.45
N MET A 25 7.78 1.19 2.86
CA MET A 25 7.41 1.23 1.44
C MET A 25 6.33 2.28 1.17
N ALA A 26 5.31 2.40 2.01
CA ALA A 26 4.30 3.46 1.91
C ALA A 26 4.91 4.87 1.97
N HIS A 27 5.80 5.10 2.95
CA HIS A 27 6.49 6.39 3.08
C HIS A 27 7.30 6.73 1.82
N LEU A 28 8.06 5.77 1.31
CA LEU A 28 8.85 5.93 0.08
C LEU A 28 7.95 6.21 -1.13
N THR A 29 6.85 5.47 -1.29
CA THR A 29 5.88 5.70 -2.37
C THR A 29 5.24 7.09 -2.28
N THR A 30 4.89 7.56 -1.07
CA THR A 30 4.38 8.93 -0.87
C THR A 30 5.40 9.99 -1.32
N MET A 31 6.68 9.80 -1.02
CA MET A 31 7.75 10.70 -1.43
C MET A 31 7.92 10.75 -2.96
N MET A 32 7.90 9.59 -3.62
CA MET A 32 8.07 9.51 -5.07
C MET A 32 6.87 10.08 -5.85
N THR A 33 5.67 10.00 -5.27
CA THR A 33 4.41 10.36 -5.94
C THR A 33 3.87 11.75 -5.54
N ARG A 34 4.69 12.59 -4.90
CA ARG A 34 4.27 13.85 -4.26
C ARG A 34 3.35 14.74 -5.11
N ASN A 35 3.65 14.86 -6.40
CA ASN A 35 2.90 15.71 -7.34
C ASN A 35 2.19 14.89 -8.44
N GLN A 36 1.99 13.60 -8.21
CA GLN A 36 1.46 12.65 -9.20
C GLN A 36 0.36 11.81 -8.55
N PRO A 37 -0.84 12.38 -8.34
CA PRO A 37 -1.89 11.74 -7.53
C PRO A 37 -2.40 10.42 -8.15
N GLN A 38 -2.39 10.29 -9.48
CA GLN A 38 -2.71 9.02 -10.17
C GLN A 38 -1.64 7.95 -9.90
N MET A 39 -0.35 8.31 -9.95
CA MET A 39 0.72 7.39 -9.57
C MET A 39 0.65 7.02 -8.09
N ARG A 40 0.23 7.94 -7.23
CA ARG A 40 -0.01 7.64 -5.81
C ARG A 40 -1.12 6.63 -5.62
N GLN A 41 -2.23 6.76 -6.36
CA GLN A 41 -3.33 5.79 -6.32
C GLN A 41 -2.85 4.40 -6.73
N GLN A 42 -2.11 4.30 -7.85
CA GLN A 42 -1.55 3.03 -8.29
C GLN A 42 -0.56 2.44 -7.26
N GLY A 43 0.34 3.26 -6.72
CA GLY A 43 1.28 2.80 -5.70
C GLY A 43 0.60 2.37 -4.40
N LYS A 44 -0.48 3.04 -3.99
CA LYS A 44 -1.32 2.66 -2.85
C LYS A 44 -1.96 1.30 -3.11
N TRP A 45 -2.54 1.10 -4.30
CA TRP A 45 -3.11 -0.17 -4.74
C TRP A 45 -2.10 -1.32 -4.66
N ASP A 46 -0.92 -1.15 -5.23
CA ASP A 46 0.12 -2.19 -5.24
C ASP A 46 0.60 -2.53 -3.83
N LEU A 47 0.68 -1.54 -2.94
CA LEU A 47 1.05 -1.75 -1.54
C LEU A 47 0.00 -2.54 -0.76
N ILE A 48 -1.29 -2.25 -0.97
CA ILE A 48 -2.37 -2.98 -0.31
C ILE A 48 -2.40 -4.45 -0.78
N ARG A 49 -2.18 -4.72 -2.06
CA ARG A 49 -2.06 -6.10 -2.54
C ARG A 49 -0.93 -6.85 -1.84
N LYS A 50 0.27 -6.25 -1.77
CA LYS A 50 1.42 -6.83 -1.07
C LYS A 50 1.16 -7.05 0.42
N LEU A 51 0.44 -6.15 1.07
CA LEU A 51 0.05 -6.31 2.48
C LEU A 51 -0.77 -7.58 2.69
N LEU A 52 -1.71 -7.86 1.78
CA LEU A 52 -2.58 -9.04 1.84
C LEU A 52 -1.83 -10.34 1.53
N GLU A 53 -0.85 -10.29 0.64
CA GLU A 53 -0.02 -11.43 0.26
C GLU A 53 0.97 -11.86 1.36
N LYS A 54 1.28 -10.99 2.33
CA LYS A 54 2.30 -11.23 3.38
C LYS A 54 1.85 -12.17 4.52
N GLY A 55 0.63 -12.69 4.49
CA GLY A 55 0.16 -13.69 5.47
C GLY A 55 -0.04 -13.17 6.90
N TYR A 56 -0.24 -11.86 7.06
CA TYR A 56 -0.58 -11.27 8.35
C TYR A 56 -1.96 -11.73 8.84
N HIS A 57 -2.18 -11.68 10.16
CA HIS A 57 -3.51 -11.84 10.72
C HIS A 57 -4.44 -10.70 10.28
N GLN A 58 -5.74 -10.98 10.15
CA GLN A 58 -6.74 -10.01 9.67
C GLN A 58 -6.76 -8.70 10.47
N GLU A 59 -6.54 -8.74 11.79
CA GLU A 59 -6.45 -7.53 12.61
C GLU A 59 -5.25 -6.65 12.25
N ASP A 60 -4.10 -7.26 11.99
CA ASP A 60 -2.88 -6.54 11.64
C ASP A 60 -2.97 -5.97 10.23
N ILE A 61 -3.59 -6.71 9.30
CA ILE A 61 -3.94 -6.21 7.96
C ILE A 61 -4.79 -4.96 8.08
N ARG A 62 -5.86 -4.98 8.89
CA ARG A 62 -6.73 -3.81 9.09
C ARG A 62 -5.99 -2.61 9.69
N LYS A 63 -5.14 -2.83 10.69
CA LYS A 63 -4.32 -1.76 11.31
C LYS A 63 -3.34 -1.16 10.30
N LEU A 64 -2.61 -2.00 9.57
CA LEU A 64 -1.62 -1.57 8.59
C LEU A 64 -2.27 -0.89 7.40
N PHE A 65 -3.40 -1.40 6.92
CA PHE A 65 -4.19 -0.76 5.87
C PHE A 65 -4.55 0.67 6.26
N ARG A 66 -5.09 0.90 7.48
CA ARG A 66 -5.46 2.25 7.95
C ARG A 66 -4.25 3.19 8.00
N VAL A 67 -3.09 2.70 8.41
CA VAL A 67 -1.85 3.51 8.44
C VAL A 67 -1.44 3.88 7.02
N VAL A 68 -1.46 2.94 6.08
CA VAL A 68 -1.13 3.18 4.66
C VAL A 68 -2.13 4.16 4.04
N ASP A 69 -3.42 3.96 4.30
CA ASP A 69 -4.50 4.81 3.79
C ASP A 69 -4.38 6.26 4.25
N TRP A 70 -4.12 6.46 5.54
CA TRP A 70 -3.85 7.78 6.10
C TRP A 70 -2.56 8.41 5.56
N MET A 71 -1.49 7.63 5.43
CA MET A 71 -0.19 8.12 4.93
C MET A 71 -0.22 8.47 3.43
N MET A 72 -1.02 7.74 2.66
CA MET A 72 -1.18 7.89 1.22
C MET A 72 -2.55 8.47 0.88
N THR A 73 -2.88 9.61 1.48
CA THR A 73 -4.14 10.31 1.20
C THR A 73 -4.23 10.67 -0.29
N LEU A 74 -5.40 10.41 -0.85
CA LEU A 74 -5.75 10.72 -2.24
C LEU A 74 -6.77 11.86 -2.29
N PRO A 75 -6.82 12.63 -3.39
CA PRO A 75 -7.98 13.47 -3.71
C PRO A 75 -9.25 12.62 -3.76
N GLU A 76 -10.39 13.24 -3.44
CA GLU A 76 -11.68 12.55 -3.26
C GLU A 76 -12.06 11.65 -4.45
N GLU A 77 -11.97 12.15 -5.68
CA GLU A 77 -12.27 11.38 -6.89
C GLU A 77 -11.42 10.11 -7.02
N LEU A 78 -10.12 10.21 -6.69
CA LEU A 78 -9.20 9.06 -6.75
C LEU A 78 -9.40 8.12 -5.56
N GLN A 79 -9.80 8.64 -4.40
CA GLN A 79 -10.16 7.82 -3.25
C GLN A 79 -11.41 6.98 -3.56
N GLN A 80 -12.45 7.58 -4.16
CA GLN A 80 -13.63 6.85 -4.62
C GLN A 80 -13.27 5.78 -5.65
N SER A 81 -12.48 6.14 -6.66
CA SER A 81 -11.98 5.20 -7.67
C SER A 81 -11.17 4.05 -7.06
N PHE A 82 -10.33 4.34 -6.07
CA PHE A 82 -9.57 3.33 -5.32
C PHE A 82 -10.48 2.39 -4.50
N GLU A 83 -11.50 2.93 -3.85
CA GLU A 83 -12.47 2.13 -3.09
C GLU A 83 -13.31 1.22 -4.00
N GLU A 84 -13.73 1.71 -5.16
CA GLU A 84 -14.38 0.88 -6.18
C GLU A 84 -13.45 -0.22 -6.69
N GLN A 85 -12.16 0.08 -6.89
CA GLN A 85 -11.17 -0.92 -7.29
C GLN A 85 -11.00 -2.00 -6.23
N LEU A 86 -10.91 -1.62 -4.94
CA LEU A 86 -10.89 -2.55 -3.82
C LEU A 86 -12.16 -3.43 -3.79
N ASN A 87 -13.34 -2.83 -3.96
CA ASN A 87 -14.60 -3.56 -3.88
C ASN A 87 -14.83 -4.52 -5.07
N ARG A 88 -14.21 -4.24 -6.23
CA ARG A 88 -14.24 -5.11 -7.40
C ARG A 88 -13.21 -6.23 -7.37
N SER A 89 -12.22 -6.15 -6.48
CA SER A 89 -11.14 -7.12 -6.40
C SER A 89 -11.53 -8.34 -5.55
N ASP A 90 -10.74 -9.42 -5.64
CA ASP A 90 -11.04 -10.77 -5.12
C ASP A 90 -11.69 -10.82 -3.73
N GLU A 91 -12.44 -11.89 -3.46
CA GLU A 91 -13.21 -12.12 -2.23
C GLU A 91 -12.41 -11.91 -0.93
N VAL A 92 -11.11 -12.25 -0.95
CA VAL A 92 -10.19 -12.01 0.18
C VAL A 92 -10.19 -10.54 0.59
N ILE A 93 -10.35 -9.60 -0.36
CA ILE A 93 -10.38 -8.18 -0.07
C ILE A 93 -11.63 -7.73 0.66
N LEU A 94 -12.76 -8.34 0.32
CA LEU A 94 -14.07 -8.02 0.90
C LEU A 94 -14.18 -8.56 2.34
N GLU A 95 -13.54 -9.69 2.63
CA GLU A 95 -13.59 -10.31 3.96
C GLU A 95 -12.84 -9.52 5.04
N TRP A 96 -11.75 -8.80 4.73
CA TRP A 96 -11.06 -7.96 5.74
C TRP A 96 -11.71 -6.59 5.98
N LYS A 97 -12.63 -6.16 5.12
CA LYS A 97 -13.38 -4.90 5.32
C LYS A 97 -14.55 -5.06 6.30
N LYS A 98 -15.06 -6.28 6.51
CA LYS A 98 -16.14 -6.59 7.46
C LYS A 98 -15.63 -6.60 8.92
#